data_AF-A0A6P2PRT2-F1
#
_entry.id   AF-A0A6P2PRT2-F1
#
_cell.length_a   1.000
_cell.length_b   1.000
_cell.length_c   1.000
_cell.angle_alpha   90.00
_cell.angle_beta   90.00
_cell.angle_gamma   90.00
#
_symmetry.space_group_name_H-M   'P 1'
#
loop_
_entity.id
_entity.type
_entity.pdbx_description
1 polymer ?
#
loop_
_entity_poly.entity_id
_entity_poly.type
_entity_poly.pdbx_seq_one_letter_code
_entity_poly.pdbx_strand_id
1 'polypeptide(L)'
;MRIAVTLALIGVLMPYAWRSDIRRKTYDLNQCHTEQSRLSEDSYTATYCYGPGENVVLRLYRTNNMGLVAERLFTFPRDEPVRLTWDRDAIVYDTAATDGEGMIALPPSLSDRWLAMLP
;
A
#
# COMPACT_ATOMS: atom_id res chain seq x y z
N MET A 1 -21.07 -32.13 -8.19
CA MET A 1 -20.79 -30.67 -8.20
C MET A 1 -20.96 -30.07 -6.80
N ARG A 2 -20.02 -30.31 -5.88
CA ARG A 2 -19.98 -29.65 -4.55
C ARG A 2 -18.55 -29.25 -4.12
N ILE A 3 -17.53 -29.67 -4.87
CA ILE A 3 -16.11 -29.49 -4.53
C ILE A 3 -15.53 -28.22 -5.20
N ALA A 4 -16.09 -27.78 -6.33
CA ALA A 4 -15.59 -26.62 -7.06
C ALA A 4 -15.91 -25.26 -6.39
N VAL A 5 -16.96 -25.21 -5.55
CA VAL A 5 -17.40 -23.95 -4.90
C VAL A 5 -16.57 -23.63 -3.65
N THR A 6 -16.06 -24.64 -2.95
CA THR A 6 -15.26 -24.45 -1.72
C THR A 6 -13.85 -23.94 -1.99
N LEU A 7 -13.21 -24.37 -3.08
CA LEU A 7 -11.87 -23.90 -3.45
C LEU A 7 -11.86 -22.42 -3.88
N ALA A 8 -12.94 -21.95 -4.52
CA ALA A 8 -13.05 -20.55 -4.94
C ALA A 8 -13.13 -19.58 -3.75
N LEU A 9 -13.81 -19.95 -2.66
CA LEU A 9 -13.88 -19.11 -1.45
C LEU A 9 -12.55 -19.10 -0.69
N ILE A 10 -11.84 -20.23 -0.64
CA ILE A 10 -10.52 -20.29 0.01
C ILE A 10 -9.49 -19.46 -0.78
N GLY A 11 -9.49 -19.54 -2.10
CA GLY A 11 -8.58 -18.76 -2.95
C GLY A 11 -8.74 -17.24 -2.84
N VAL A 12 -9.92 -16.75 -2.46
CA VAL A 12 -10.20 -15.30 -2.28
C VAL A 12 -10.04 -14.85 -0.82
N LEU A 13 -10.44 -15.69 0.15
CA LEU A 13 -10.38 -15.32 1.57
C LEU A 13 -8.97 -15.43 2.15
N MET A 14 -8.16 -16.39 1.68
CA MET A 14 -6.80 -16.60 2.17
C MET A 14 -5.85 -15.41 1.90
N PRO A 15 -5.79 -14.81 0.69
CA PRO A 15 -4.97 -13.63 0.46
C PRO A 15 -5.47 -12.39 1.22
N TYR A 16 -6.79 -12.26 1.44
CA TYR A 16 -7.34 -11.17 2.24
C TYR A 16 -6.98 -11.31 3.73
N ALA A 17 -7.14 -12.51 4.30
CA ALA A 17 -6.78 -12.80 5.69
C ALA A 17 -5.26 -12.67 5.94
N TRP A 18 -4.44 -13.07 4.95
CA TRP A 18 -3.00 -12.87 5.01
C TRP A 18 -2.64 -11.38 4.99
N ARG A 19 -3.24 -10.60 4.07
CA ARG A 19 -3.01 -9.14 3.96
C ARG A 19 -3.43 -8.40 5.23
N SER A 20 -4.54 -8.77 5.86
CA SER A 20 -4.97 -8.15 7.12
C SER A 20 -4.08 -8.52 8.31
N ASP A 21 -3.58 -9.76 8.39
CA ASP A 21 -2.64 -10.17 9.43
C ASP A 21 -1.29 -9.46 9.30
N ILE A 22 -0.75 -9.35 8.08
CA ILE A 22 0.47 -8.58 7.82
C ILE A 22 0.27 -7.12 8.21
N ARG A 23 -0.85 -6.48 7.79
CA ARG A 23 -1.18 -5.11 8.19
C ARG A 23 -1.15 -4.93 9.71
N ARG A 24 -1.85 -5.80 10.45
CA ARG A 24 -1.91 -5.74 11.92
C ARG A 24 -0.50 -5.79 12.54
N LYS A 25 0.30 -6.76 12.12
CA LYS A 25 1.68 -6.94 12.62
C LYS A 25 2.60 -5.77 12.25
N THR A 26 2.46 -5.22 11.05
CA THR A 26 3.25 -4.07 10.60
C THR A 26 3.03 -2.84 11.46
N TYR A 27 1.79 -2.56 11.88
CA TYR A 27 1.52 -1.41 12.76
C TYR A 27 2.05 -1.61 14.19
N ASP A 28 2.02 -2.84 14.71
CA ASP A 28 2.55 -3.14 16.04
C ASP A 28 4.08 -2.94 16.12
N LEU A 29 4.80 -3.07 15.00
CA LEU A 29 6.26 -2.90 14.96
C LEU A 29 6.72 -1.44 15.07
N ASN A 30 5.83 -0.47 14.85
CA ASN A 30 6.08 0.98 14.96
C ASN A 30 7.31 1.49 14.17
N GLN A 31 7.73 0.78 13.12
CA GLN A 31 8.83 1.17 12.22
C GLN A 31 8.28 1.87 10.98
N CYS A 32 7.67 3.03 11.20
CA CYS A 32 6.99 3.79 10.17
C CYS A 32 7.74 5.09 9.86
N HIS A 33 7.79 5.44 8.59
CA HIS A 33 8.35 6.69 8.09
C HIS A 33 7.27 7.45 7.33
N THR A 34 7.27 8.77 7.48
CA THR A 34 6.27 9.65 6.86
C THR A 34 6.96 10.71 6.02
N GLU A 35 6.48 10.88 4.79
CA GLU A 35 6.94 11.87 3.83
C GLU A 35 5.75 12.64 3.26
N GLN A 36 5.96 13.92 2.94
CA GLN A 36 4.93 14.77 2.36
C GLN A 36 5.32 15.16 0.93
N SER A 37 4.35 15.15 0.02
CA SER A 37 4.52 15.62 -1.35
C SER A 37 4.92 17.09 -1.35
N ARG A 38 6.00 17.44 -2.05
CA ARG A 38 6.43 18.84 -2.23
C ARG A 38 5.98 19.46 -3.56
N LEU A 39 5.36 18.67 -4.45
CA LEU A 39 5.25 18.98 -5.88
C LEU A 39 3.83 19.02 -6.45
N SER A 40 2.81 18.55 -5.71
CA SER A 40 1.42 18.46 -6.20
C SER A 40 0.55 19.61 -5.69
N GLU A 41 -0.39 20.08 -6.52
CA GLU A 41 -1.39 21.11 -6.12
C GLU A 41 -2.24 20.63 -4.94
N ASP A 42 -2.59 19.34 -4.93
CA ASP A 42 -3.13 18.63 -3.77
C ASP A 42 -1.98 18.08 -2.93
N SER A 43 -1.76 18.59 -1.73
CA SER A 43 -0.77 18.02 -0.81
C SER A 43 -1.19 16.62 -0.34
N TYR A 44 -0.32 15.64 -0.57
CA TYR A 44 -0.44 14.27 -0.07
C TYR A 44 0.64 13.96 0.96
N THR A 45 0.31 13.08 1.90
CA THR A 45 1.24 12.54 2.89
C THR A 45 1.31 11.04 2.69
N ALA A 46 2.50 10.50 2.50
CA ALA A 46 2.73 9.05 2.45
C ALA A 46 3.35 8.58 3.76
N THR A 47 2.91 7.42 4.25
CA THR A 47 3.54 6.71 5.35
C THR A 47 3.83 5.29 4.92
N TYR A 48 5.07 4.84 5.07
CA TYR A 48 5.44 3.45 4.84
C TYR A 48 5.95 2.81 6.13
N CYS A 49 5.54 1.58 6.39
CA CYS A 49 5.88 0.84 7.59
C CYS A 49 6.47 -0.53 7.23
N TYR A 50 7.57 -0.90 7.90
CA TYR A 50 8.20 -2.21 7.72
C TYR A 50 7.47 -3.28 8.53
N GLY A 51 6.97 -4.29 7.83
CA GLY A 51 6.26 -5.43 8.38
C GLY A 51 7.17 -6.64 8.63
N PRO A 52 6.60 -7.78 9.07
CA PRO A 52 7.33 -9.04 9.18
C PRO A 52 7.90 -9.51 7.84
N GLY A 53 9.11 -10.10 7.85
CA GLY A 53 9.78 -10.51 6.62
C GLY A 53 10.12 -9.30 5.75
N GLU A 54 9.99 -9.41 4.43
CA GLU A 54 10.26 -8.31 3.49
C GLU A 54 9.02 -7.46 3.17
N ASN A 55 7.95 -7.59 3.96
CA ASN A 55 6.71 -6.89 3.67
C ASN A 55 6.80 -5.41 4.07
N VAL A 56 6.29 -4.54 3.20
CA VAL A 56 6.14 -3.11 3.46
C VAL A 56 4.69 -2.70 3.18
N VAL A 57 4.11 -1.94 4.09
CA VAL A 57 2.79 -1.32 3.88
C VAL A 57 2.98 0.17 3.62
N LEU A 58 2.63 0.62 2.42
CA LEU A 58 2.59 2.03 2.04
C LEU A 58 1.14 2.53 2.09
N ARG A 59 0.92 3.64 2.78
CA ARG A 59 -0.34 4.34 2.88
C ARG A 59 -0.20 5.75 2.35
N LEU A 60 -1.17 6.18 1.55
CA LEU A 60 -1.24 7.52 1.01
C LEU A 60 -2.47 8.22 1.59
N TYR A 61 -2.25 9.42 2.12
CA TYR A 61 -3.25 10.26 2.74
C TYR A 61 -3.35 11.58 2.01
N ARG A 62 -4.54 12.18 2.01
CA ARG A 62 -4.68 13.61 1.71
C ARG A 62 -4.20 14.40 2.92
N THR A 63 -3.24 15.31 2.75
CA THR A 63 -2.63 16.03 3.89
C THR A 63 -3.66 16.87 4.66
N ASN A 64 -4.65 17.46 3.99
CA ASN A 64 -5.56 18.42 4.63
C ASN A 64 -6.45 17.82 5.74
N ASN A 65 -6.78 16.55 5.65
CA ASN A 65 -7.68 15.85 6.57
C ASN A 65 -7.16 14.49 7.01
N MET A 66 -5.95 14.11 6.58
CA MET A 66 -5.33 12.80 6.79
C MET A 66 -6.25 11.64 6.40
N GLY A 67 -7.14 11.84 5.43
CA GLY A 67 -8.00 10.79 4.90
C GLY A 67 -7.19 9.82 4.05
N LEU A 68 -7.25 8.52 4.36
CA LEU A 68 -6.59 7.48 3.59
C LEU A 68 -7.23 7.38 2.19
N VAL A 69 -6.42 7.50 1.15
CA VAL A 69 -6.87 7.53 -0.25
C VAL A 69 -6.30 6.39 -1.09
N ALA A 70 -5.20 5.77 -0.65
CA ALA A 70 -4.65 4.57 -1.27
C ALA A 70 -3.78 3.78 -0.27
N GLU A 71 -3.66 2.47 -0.48
CA GLU A 71 -2.76 1.61 0.27
C GLU A 71 -2.16 0.53 -0.65
N ARG A 72 -0.89 0.20 -0.44
CA ARG A 72 -0.16 -0.88 -1.11
C ARG A 72 0.56 -1.74 -0.08
N LEU A 73 0.49 -3.05 -0.28
CA LEU A 73 1.31 -4.03 0.42
C LEU A 73 2.20 -4.65 -0.64
N PHE A 74 3.52 -4.53 -0.46
CA PHE A 74 4.51 -5.05 -1.40
C PHE A 74 5.69 -5.65 -0.64
N THR A 75 6.54 -6.38 -1.37
CA THR A 75 7.76 -6.98 -0.83
C THR A 75 8.94 -6.11 -1.24
N PHE A 76 9.81 -5.77 -0.29
CA PHE A 76 11.00 -4.97 -0.54
C PHE A 76 12.20 -5.52 0.25
N PRO A 77 13.39 -5.63 -0.37
CA PRO A 77 14.59 -6.10 0.32
C PRO A 77 14.90 -5.24 1.54
N ARG A 78 15.14 -5.85 2.70
CA ARG A 78 15.42 -5.12 3.96
C ARG A 78 16.74 -4.37 3.98
N ASP A 79 17.67 -4.77 3.13
CA ASP A 79 19.01 -4.19 3.08
C ASP A 79 19.03 -2.82 2.39
N GLU A 80 17.91 -2.43 1.76
CA GLU A 80 17.74 -1.14 1.10
C GLU A 80 16.59 -0.35 1.75
N PRO A 81 16.78 0.96 2.02
CA PRO A 81 15.68 1.79 2.46
C PRO A 81 14.71 2.02 1.31
N VAL A 82 13.41 1.90 1.58
CA VAL A 82 12.35 2.34 0.63
C VAL A 82 12.57 3.81 0.32
N ARG A 83 12.58 4.15 -0.98
CA ARG A 83 12.72 5.53 -1.47
C ARG A 83 11.46 5.92 -2.22
N LEU A 84 10.74 6.90 -1.70
CA LEU A 84 9.58 7.44 -2.37
C LEU A 84 10.02 8.55 -3.33
N THR A 85 9.70 8.38 -4.61
CA THR A 85 9.88 9.42 -5.62
C THR A 85 8.52 10.05 -5.89
N TRP A 86 8.41 11.34 -5.59
CA TRP A 86 7.20 12.11 -5.82
C TRP A 86 7.29 12.79 -7.17
N ASP A 87 6.36 12.47 -8.05
CA ASP A 87 6.11 13.18 -9.31
C ASP A 87 4.80 13.96 -9.22
N ARG A 88 4.51 14.74 -10.25
CA ARG A 88 3.24 15.48 -10.34
C ARG A 88 2.04 14.53 -10.41
N ASP A 89 2.20 13.44 -11.15
CA ASP A 89 1.11 12.55 -11.54
C ASP A 89 1.17 11.17 -10.85
N ALA A 90 2.20 10.91 -10.04
CA ALA A 90 2.38 9.64 -9.35
C ALA A 90 3.32 9.74 -8.14
N ILE A 91 3.22 8.77 -7.24
CA ILE A 91 4.26 8.42 -6.27
C ILE A 91 4.82 7.04 -6.63
N VAL A 92 6.13 6.96 -6.84
CA VAL A 92 6.84 5.72 -7.17
C VAL A 92 7.56 5.23 -5.92
N TYR A 93 7.36 3.96 -5.56
CA TYR A 93 7.95 3.32 -4.38
C TYR A 93 8.76 2.07 -4.72
N ASP A 94 8.56 1.49 -5.90
CA ASP A 94 9.37 0.39 -6.42
C ASP A 94 9.62 0.61 -7.92
N THR A 95 10.87 0.87 -8.29
CA THR A 95 11.26 1.07 -9.70
C THR A 95 11.60 -0.23 -10.40
N ALA A 96 11.80 -1.32 -9.66
CA ALA A 96 12.06 -2.65 -10.19
C ALA A 96 10.77 -3.42 -10.50
N ALA A 97 9.61 -2.96 -10.01
CA ALA A 97 8.31 -3.54 -10.30
C ALA A 97 7.99 -3.49 -11.81
N THR A 98 7.78 -4.67 -12.42
CA THR A 98 7.53 -4.82 -13.86
C THR A 98 6.05 -4.87 -14.25
N ASP A 99 5.15 -4.93 -13.27
CA ASP A 99 3.70 -5.13 -13.42
C ASP A 99 2.87 -3.86 -13.15
N GLY A 100 3.52 -2.71 -12.98
CA GLY A 100 2.85 -1.46 -12.61
C GLY A 100 2.50 -1.36 -11.12
N GLU A 101 2.83 -2.36 -10.30
CA GLU A 101 2.65 -2.37 -8.84
C GLU A 101 3.79 -1.66 -8.09
N GLY A 102 4.47 -0.72 -8.75
CA GLY A 102 5.55 0.10 -8.19
C GLY A 102 5.21 1.57 -7.98
N MET A 103 3.97 1.96 -8.31
CA MET A 103 3.52 3.35 -8.24
C MET A 103 2.04 3.48 -7.86
N ILE A 104 1.67 4.63 -7.31
CA ILE A 104 0.28 5.06 -7.12
C ILE A 104 0.09 6.35 -7.91
N ALA A 105 -0.89 6.38 -8.81
CA ALA A 105 -1.23 7.58 -9.57
C ALA A 105 -1.78 8.70 -8.67
N LEU A 106 -1.54 9.95 -9.04
CA LEU A 106 -2.02 11.17 -8.37
C LEU A 106 -2.88 12.00 -9.35
N PRO A 107 -4.16 12.28 -9.03
CA PRO A 107 -4.88 11.79 -7.86
C PRO A 107 -5.13 10.26 -7.92
N PRO A 108 -5.23 9.56 -6.78
CA PRO A 108 -5.51 8.13 -6.75
C PRO A 108 -6.82 7.77 -7.43
N SER A 109 -6.84 6.60 -8.06
CA SER A 109 -8.02 6.08 -8.77
C SER A 109 -9.21 5.88 -7.81
N LEU A 110 -10.42 5.84 -8.35
CA LEU A 110 -11.60 5.53 -7.53
C LEU A 110 -11.46 4.16 -6.87
N SER A 111 -10.97 3.15 -7.59
CA SER A 111 -10.69 1.81 -7.05
C SER A 111 -9.72 1.85 -5.86
N ASP A 112 -8.66 2.66 -5.92
CA ASP A 112 -7.72 2.80 -4.80
C ASP A 112 -8.41 3.33 -3.56
N ARG A 113 -9.27 4.34 -3.72
CA ARG A 113 -10.02 4.93 -2.61
C ARG A 113 -11.00 3.94 -2.01
N TRP A 114 -11.71 3.17 -2.84
CA TRP A 114 -12.62 2.13 -2.37
C TRP A 114 -11.88 1.02 -1.62
N LEU A 115 -10.75 0.55 -2.17
CA LEU A 115 -9.91 -0.47 -1.52
C LEU A 115 -9.31 0.03 -0.20
N ALA A 116 -8.93 1.30 -0.12
CA ALA A 116 -8.43 1.93 1.08
C ALA A 116 -9.47 2.04 2.20
N MET A 117 -10.77 2.03 1.89
CA MET A 117 -11.84 2.01 2.89
C MET A 117 -12.11 0.61 3.45
N LEU A 118 -11.57 -0.43 2.83
CA LEU A 118 -11.75 -1.80 3.32
C LEU A 118 -10.80 -2.07 4.50
N PRO A 119 -11.29 -2.71 5.58
CA PRO A 119 -10.45 -3.11 6.70
C PRO A 119 -9.35 -4.11 6.31
#